data_AF-A0A9D9S3G4-F1
#
_entry.id   AF-A0A9D9S3G4-F1
#
_cell.length_a   1.000
_cell.length_b   1.000
_cell.length_c   1.000
_cell.angle_alpha   90.00
_cell.angle_beta   90.00
_cell.angle_gamma   90.00
#
_symmetry.space_group_name_H-M   'P 1'
#
loop_
_entity.id
_entity.type
_entity.pdbx_description
1 polymer ?
#
loop_
_entity_poly.entity_id
_entity_poly.type
_entity_poly.pdbx_seq_one_letter_code
_entity_poly.pdbx_strand_id
1 'polypeptide(L)'
;MGSLSNESFDQFLDSLKKAGITISNEAELRERLAEAQRWRFAFQTLAANGKVIGINFEDHSEGRNEAEISRAFNEFHVSEKTKAVFSANLKH
;
A
#
# COMPACT_ATOMS: atom_id res chain seq x y z
N MET A 1 -5.36 -14.95 -23.16
CA MET A 1 -6.07 -13.88 -22.42
C MET A 1 -5.34 -13.67 -21.10
N GLY A 2 -4.45 -12.68 -21.05
CA GLY A 2 -3.61 -12.42 -19.88
C GLY A 2 -4.39 -11.61 -18.86
N SER A 3 -5.02 -12.28 -17.89
CA SER A 3 -5.55 -11.65 -16.69
C SER A 3 -4.37 -11.27 -15.78
N LEU A 4 -3.57 -10.29 -16.21
CA LEU A 4 -2.49 -9.76 -15.41
C LEU A 4 -3.06 -8.58 -14.63
N SER A 5 -3.06 -8.70 -13.30
CA SER A 5 -2.70 -7.62 -12.36
C SER A 5 -3.74 -7.18 -11.32
N ASN A 6 -5.00 -7.65 -11.33
CA ASN A 6 -5.96 -7.21 -10.30
C ASN A 6 -5.76 -7.93 -8.94
N GLU A 7 -5.41 -9.21 -8.94
CA GLU A 7 -5.27 -9.98 -7.70
C GLU A 7 -4.06 -9.53 -6.86
N SER A 8 -3.02 -8.98 -7.50
CA SER A 8 -1.76 -8.66 -6.80
C SER A 8 -1.86 -7.44 -5.88
N PHE A 9 -2.65 -6.42 -6.22
CA PHE A 9 -2.78 -5.26 -5.32
C PHE A 9 -3.76 -5.56 -4.18
N ASP A 10 -4.83 -6.32 -4.43
CA ASP A 10 -5.81 -6.64 -3.40
C ASP A 10 -5.19 -7.50 -2.29
N GLN A 11 -4.40 -8.51 -2.68
CA GLN A 11 -3.61 -9.32 -1.74
C GLN A 11 -2.57 -8.48 -1.02
N PHE A 12 -1.95 -7.50 -1.68
CA PHE A 12 -1.02 -6.58 -1.02
C PHE A 12 -1.70 -5.74 0.06
N LEU A 13 -2.88 -5.17 -0.23
CA LEU A 13 -3.65 -4.41 0.75
C LEU A 13 -4.14 -5.30 1.90
N ASP A 14 -4.54 -6.54 1.61
CA ASP A 14 -4.88 -7.53 2.63
C ASP A 14 -3.69 -7.86 3.54
N SER A 15 -2.49 -8.00 2.98
CA SER A 15 -1.25 -8.20 3.75
C SER A 15 -0.90 -6.99 4.62
N LEU A 16 -1.12 -5.75 4.14
CA LEU A 16 -0.95 -4.56 4.97
C LEU A 16 -1.94 -4.54 6.14
N LYS A 17 -3.21 -4.89 5.90
CA LYS A 17 -4.22 -5.00 6.96
C LYS A 17 -3.88 -6.10 7.96
N LYS A 18 -3.39 -7.25 7.49
CA LYS A 18 -2.92 -8.35 8.34
C LYS A 18 -1.72 -7.98 9.20
N ALA A 19 -0.83 -7.14 8.66
CA ALA A 19 0.24 -6.56 9.47
C ALA A 19 -0.37 -5.72 10.61
N GLY A 20 -1.45 -4.98 10.34
CA GLY A 20 -2.08 -4.07 11.30
C GLY A 20 -2.06 -2.62 10.83
N ILE A 21 -1.91 -2.40 9.52
CA ILE A 21 -2.09 -1.09 8.91
C ILE A 21 -3.57 -0.84 8.66
N THR A 22 -4.08 0.24 9.25
CA THR A 22 -5.41 0.75 8.95
C THR A 22 -5.33 1.66 7.73
N ILE A 23 -6.12 1.36 6.70
CA ILE A 23 -6.18 2.15 5.46
C ILE A 23 -7.48 2.96 5.48
N SER A 24 -7.35 4.27 5.69
CA SER A 24 -8.46 5.21 5.55
C SER A 24 -8.76 5.43 4.06
N ASN A 25 -10.04 5.47 3.70
CA ASN A 25 -10.51 5.66 2.33
C ASN A 25 -10.01 4.57 1.35
N GLU A 26 -9.97 3.30 1.80
CA GLU A 26 -9.48 2.15 1.03
C GLU A 26 -10.21 1.96 -0.31
N ALA A 27 -11.51 2.25 -0.38
CA ALA A 27 -12.28 2.15 -1.61
C ALA A 27 -11.65 3.00 -2.73
N GLU A 28 -11.34 4.27 -2.43
CA GLU A 28 -10.73 5.17 -3.40
C GLU A 28 -9.29 4.77 -3.72
N LEU A 29 -8.53 4.26 -2.74
CA LEU A 29 -7.21 3.68 -3.01
C LEU A 29 -7.31 2.53 -4.02
N ARG A 30 -8.21 1.57 -3.77
CA ARG A 30 -8.43 0.40 -4.63
C ARG A 30 -8.87 0.81 -6.03
N GLU A 31 -9.77 1.78 -6.15
CA GLU A 31 -10.20 2.31 -7.44
C GLU A 31 -9.02 2.89 -8.22
N ARG A 32 -8.21 3.77 -7.62
CA ARG A 32 -7.04 4.35 -8.30
C ARG A 32 -5.98 3.32 -8.67
N LEU A 33 -5.81 2.29 -7.85
CA LEU A 33 -4.90 1.18 -8.14
C LEU A 33 -5.43 0.29 -9.28
N ALA A 34 -6.73 0.02 -9.32
CA ALA A 34 -7.39 -0.75 -10.37
C ALA A 34 -7.47 0.00 -11.70
N GLU A 35 -7.68 1.32 -11.66
CA GLU A 35 -7.65 2.19 -12.84
C GLU A 35 -6.24 2.31 -13.44
N ALA A 36 -5.21 2.24 -12.59
CA ALA A 36 -3.82 2.34 -13.04
C ALA A 36 -3.34 1.03 -13.66
N GLN A 37 -2.99 1.06 -14.95
CA GLN A 37 -2.29 -0.05 -15.63
C GLN A 37 -1.00 -0.49 -14.90
N ARG A 38 -0.42 0.39 -14.07
CA ARG A 38 0.69 0.08 -13.17
C ARG A 38 0.39 0.54 -11.75
N TRP A 39 -0.40 -0.25 -11.03
CA TRP A 39 -0.77 0.00 -9.64
C TRP A 39 0.45 0.28 -8.73
N ARG A 40 1.62 -0.32 -8.96
CA ARG A 40 2.84 -0.07 -8.15
C ARG A 40 3.30 1.40 -8.18
N PHE A 41 3.20 2.04 -9.34
CA PHE A 41 3.56 3.46 -9.48
C PHE A 41 2.46 4.37 -8.94
N ALA A 42 1.19 4.02 -9.19
CA ALA A 42 0.06 4.72 -8.58
C ALA A 42 0.14 4.65 -7.05
N PHE A 43 0.41 3.47 -6.48
CA PHE A 43 0.61 3.27 -5.06
C PHE A 43 1.74 4.13 -4.52
N GLN A 44 2.89 4.24 -5.22
CA GLN A 44 3.96 5.15 -4.80
C GLN A 44 3.48 6.60 -4.72
N THR A 45 2.75 7.06 -5.73
CA THR A 45 2.18 8.40 -5.74
C THR A 45 1.12 8.57 -4.64
N LEU A 46 0.32 7.55 -4.35
CA LEU A 46 -0.71 7.54 -3.31
C LEU A 46 -0.11 7.39 -1.90
N ALA A 47 1.01 6.69 -1.74
CA ALA A 47 1.74 6.64 -0.48
C ALA A 47 2.38 8.00 -0.16
N ALA A 48 2.84 8.73 -1.19
CA ALA A 48 3.41 10.06 -1.06
C ALA A 48 2.36 11.18 -0.92
N ASN A 49 1.28 11.10 -1.70
CA ASN A 49 0.28 12.17 -1.86
C ASN A 49 -1.13 11.76 -1.45
N GLY A 50 -1.35 10.54 -0.98
CA GLY A 50 -2.68 10.01 -0.63
C GLY A 50 -3.37 10.83 0.43
N LYS A 51 -2.61 11.43 1.34
CA LYS A 51 -3.12 12.36 2.36
C LYS A 51 -3.87 13.55 1.74
N VAL A 52 -3.49 13.98 0.52
CA VAL A 52 -4.15 15.08 -0.21
C VAL A 52 -5.58 14.70 -0.63
N ILE A 53 -5.83 13.41 -0.85
CA ILE A 53 -7.14 12.86 -1.23
C ILE A 53 -7.79 12.06 -0.09
N GLY A 54 -7.34 12.28 1.16
CA GLY A 54 -7.92 11.65 2.35
C GLY A 54 -7.55 10.18 2.57
N ILE A 55 -6.61 9.63 1.79
CA ILE A 55 -6.07 8.28 2.01
C ILE A 55 -4.92 8.38 3.01
N ASN A 56 -5.13 7.82 4.19
CA ASN A 56 -4.09 7.72 5.22
C ASN A 56 -3.82 6.25 5.56
N PHE A 57 -2.57 5.99 5.90
CA PHE A 57 -2.12 4.70 6.42
C PHE A 57 -1.66 4.91 7.88
N GLU A 58 -2.27 4.16 8.78
CA GLU A 58 -2.03 4.27 10.22
C GLU A 58 -1.47 2.94 10.73
N ASP A 59 -0.29 2.98 11.36
CA ASP A 59 0.32 1.80 11.99
C ASP A 59 -0.11 1.73 13.45
N HIS A 60 -1.00 0.78 13.75
CA HIS A 60 -1.47 0.57 15.12
C HIS A 60 -0.57 -0.33 15.95
N SER A 61 0.52 -0.85 15.38
CA SER A 61 1.30 -1.94 15.99
C SER A 61 2.60 -1.50 16.67
N GLU A 62 2.75 -0.23 17.03
CA GLU A 62 3.92 0.29 17.75
C GLU A 62 5.26 -0.11 17.07
N GLY A 63 5.29 -0.17 15.73
CA GLY A 63 6.51 -0.47 14.95
C GLY A 63 6.82 -1.96 14.78
N ARG A 64 6.02 -2.87 15.33
CA ARG A 64 6.19 -4.33 15.11
C ARG A 64 5.86 -4.76 13.67
N ASN A 65 5.12 -3.93 12.95
CA ASN A 65 4.67 -4.24 11.61
C ASN A 65 5.68 -3.93 10.52
N GLU A 66 6.75 -3.20 10.80
CA GLU A 66 7.69 -2.82 9.76
C GLU A 66 8.27 -4.05 9.03
N ALA A 67 8.47 -5.15 9.78
CA ALA A 67 8.91 -6.43 9.22
C ALA A 67 7.85 -7.07 8.30
N GLU A 68 6.58 -7.06 8.69
CA GLU A 68 5.45 -7.61 7.92
C GLU A 68 5.17 -6.77 6.66
N ILE A 69 5.19 -5.45 6.80
CA ILE A 69 5.12 -4.49 5.69
C ILE A 69 6.31 -4.74 4.75
N SER A 70 7.53 -4.83 5.28
CA SER A 70 8.71 -5.13 4.46
C SER A 70 8.56 -6.44 3.70
N ARG A 71 8.01 -7.47 4.34
CA ARG A 71 7.78 -8.77 3.73
C ARG A 71 6.77 -8.67 2.60
N ALA A 72 5.63 -8.00 2.82
CA ALA A 72 4.64 -7.75 1.78
C ALA A 72 5.27 -6.98 0.61
N PHE A 73 5.95 -5.87 0.86
CA PHE A 73 6.60 -5.10 -0.20
C PHE A 73 7.61 -5.94 -1.02
N ASN A 74 8.38 -6.80 -0.35
CA ASN A 74 9.31 -7.71 -1.03
C ASN A 74 8.59 -8.79 -1.85
N GLU A 75 7.53 -9.40 -1.29
CA GLU A 75 6.71 -10.43 -1.94
C GLU A 75 6.01 -9.89 -3.21
N PHE A 76 5.53 -8.64 -3.16
CA PHE A 76 4.85 -8.00 -4.27
C PHE A 76 5.80 -7.25 -5.22
N HIS A 77 7.12 -7.37 -5.03
CA HIS A 77 8.17 -6.68 -5.79
C HIS A 77 7.94 -5.16 -5.88
N VAL A 78 7.48 -4.56 -4.79
CA VAL A 78 7.34 -3.11 -4.67
C VAL A 78 8.72 -2.52 -4.37
N SER A 79 9.06 -1.41 -5.03
CA SER A 79 10.38 -0.79 -4.86
C SER A 79 10.61 -0.33 -3.41
N GLU A 80 11.83 -0.49 -2.92
CA GLU A 80 12.25 0.00 -1.60
C GLU A 80 12.01 1.50 -1.44
N LYS A 81 12.11 2.27 -2.54
CA LYS A 81 11.78 3.70 -2.53
C LYS A 81 10.34 3.95 -2.13
N THR A 82 9.42 3.14 -2.64
CA THR A 82 8.00 3.22 -2.30
C THR A 82 7.76 2.79 -0.86
N LYS A 83 8.46 1.75 -0.38
CA LYS A 83 8.44 1.35 1.02
C LYS A 83 8.90 2.48 1.94
N ALA A 84 10.03 3.10 1.64
CA ALA A 84 10.57 4.19 2.46
C ALA A 84 9.61 5.39 2.52
N VAL A 85 9.03 5.78 1.38
CA VAL A 85 8.03 6.85 1.34
C VAL A 85 6.77 6.47 2.11
N PHE A 86 6.30 5.24 1.96
CA PHE A 86 5.15 4.74 2.70
C PHE A 86 5.41 4.74 4.21
N SER A 87 6.50 4.13 4.67
CA SER A 87 6.91 4.09 6.08
C SER A 87 7.12 5.48 6.68
N ALA A 88 7.61 6.45 5.90
CA ALA A 88 7.74 7.84 6.34
C ALA A 88 6.40 8.58 6.47
N ASN A 89 5.36 8.14 5.75
CA ASN A 89 4.01 8.72 5.79
C ASN A 89 3.05 7.95 6.72
N LEU A 90 3.46 6.78 7.22
CA LEU A 90 2.72 6.05 8.23
C LEU A 90 2.64 6.90 9.50
N LYS A 91 1.41 7.11 9.98
CA LYS A 91 1.20 7.71 11.29
C LYS A 91 1.26 6.62 12.37
N HIS A 92 2.05 6.88 13.41
CA HIS A 92 2.03 6.17 14.69
C HIS A 92 0.98 6.76 15.64
#